data_AF-A0A2G6BQX3-F1
#
_entry.id   AF-A0A2G6BQX3-F1
#
_cell.length_a   1.000
_cell.length_b   1.000
_cell.length_c   1.000
_cell.angle_alpha   90.00
_cell.angle_beta   90.00
_cell.angle_gamma   90.00
#
_symmetry.space_group_name_H-M   'P 1'
#
loop_
_entity.id
_entity.type
_entity.pdbx_description
1 polymer ?
#
loop_
_entity_poly.entity_id
_entity_poly.type
_entity_poly.pdbx_seq_one_letter_code
_entity_poly.pdbx_strand_id
1 'polypeptide(L)'
;MREAWQNKKLSKEYYFIYIDATYLPIRRNREVDKEAFHVIMGVTKDLKREILGIYNYPSESSLGYKEIFIDLRRRGFRKSLLCIADGFKRIKKALQEEFPGIPLQTCLFYKLKNLKSRIRSNKWQEFLSDFHSVFKKEETIIIQKKMSYWN
;
A
#
# COMPACT_ATOMS: atom_id res chain seq x y z
N MET A 1 10.18 -24.15 -0.57
CA MET A 1 10.04 -23.04 -1.54
C MET A 1 9.12 -21.93 -1.02
N ARG A 2 7.85 -22.21 -0.64
CA ARG A 2 6.92 -21.22 -0.08
C ARG A 2 7.44 -20.53 1.18
N GLU A 3 7.82 -21.28 2.20
CA GLU A 3 8.29 -20.72 3.48
C GLU A 3 9.56 -19.89 3.33
N ALA A 4 10.48 -20.33 2.47
CA ALA A 4 11.69 -19.59 2.13
C ALA A 4 11.36 -18.24 1.46
N TRP A 5 10.35 -18.20 0.58
CA TRP A 5 9.89 -16.95 -0.03
C TRP A 5 9.20 -16.04 1.00
N GLN A 6 8.35 -16.60 1.86
CA GLN A 6 7.64 -15.83 2.90
C GLN A 6 8.61 -15.24 3.93
N ASN A 7 9.72 -15.92 4.22
CA ASN A 7 10.75 -15.45 5.15
C ASN A 7 11.95 -14.80 4.45
N LYS A 8 11.88 -14.52 3.13
CA LYS A 8 12.99 -13.90 2.42
C LYS A 8 13.36 -12.58 3.09
N LYS A 9 14.66 -12.33 3.22
CA LYS A 9 15.18 -11.05 3.72
C LYS A 9 14.76 -9.93 2.75
N LEU A 10 14.28 -8.84 3.31
CA LEU A 10 13.86 -7.65 2.56
C LEU A 10 14.97 -6.62 2.53
N SER A 11 14.91 -5.75 1.52
CA SER A 11 15.74 -4.55 1.49
C SER A 11 15.38 -3.64 2.67
N LYS A 12 16.36 -2.90 3.19
CA LYS A 12 16.11 -1.97 4.31
C LYS A 12 15.21 -0.81 3.89
N GLU A 13 15.31 -0.40 2.63
CA GLU A 13 14.71 0.81 2.11
C GLU A 13 13.96 0.52 0.81
N TYR A 14 12.78 1.13 0.70
CA TYR A 14 11.97 1.17 -0.51
C TYR A 14 11.61 2.61 -0.80
N TYR A 15 11.33 2.97 -2.05
CA TYR A 15 10.74 4.27 -2.33
C TYR A 15 9.27 4.29 -1.96
N PHE A 16 8.53 3.26 -2.34
CA PHE A 16 7.10 3.18 -2.09
C PHE A 16 6.76 1.81 -1.51
N ILE A 17 5.83 1.77 -0.57
CA ILE A 17 5.12 0.55 -0.20
C ILE A 17 3.64 0.73 -0.52
N TYR A 18 3.08 -0.25 -1.20
CA TYR A 18 1.65 -0.36 -1.46
C TYR A 18 1.07 -1.47 -0.58
N ILE A 19 -0.07 -1.18 0.03
CA ILE A 19 -0.83 -2.12 0.84
C ILE A 19 -2.24 -2.17 0.25
N ASP A 20 -2.65 -3.38 -0.12
CA ASP A 20 -4.01 -3.64 -0.59
C ASP A 20 -4.56 -4.91 0.05
N ALA A 21 -5.89 -5.04 0.07
CA ALA A 21 -6.57 -6.21 0.58
C ALA A 21 -7.64 -6.66 -0.41
N THR A 22 -7.64 -7.96 -0.72
CA THR A 22 -8.69 -8.57 -1.54
C THR A 22 -9.39 -9.66 -0.75
N TYR A 23 -10.72 -9.73 -0.87
CA TYR A 23 -11.51 -10.75 -0.20
C TYR A 23 -11.69 -11.95 -1.13
N LEU A 24 -11.15 -13.09 -0.73
CA LEU A 24 -11.25 -14.33 -1.48
C LEU A 24 -12.15 -15.33 -0.74
N PRO A 25 -12.99 -16.10 -1.45
CA PRO A 25 -13.73 -17.19 -0.82
C PRO A 25 -12.76 -18.31 -0.44
N ILE A 26 -12.69 -18.62 0.84
CA ILE A 26 -11.86 -19.68 1.40
C ILE A 26 -12.75 -20.72 2.03
N ARG A 27 -12.50 -21.98 1.68
CA ARG A 27 -13.16 -23.12 2.31
C ARG A 27 -12.39 -23.52 3.56
N ARG A 28 -13.02 -23.40 4.73
CA ARG A 28 -12.54 -23.99 5.98
C ARG A 28 -13.52 -25.08 6.39
N ASN A 29 -13.02 -26.31 6.46
CA ASN A 29 -13.85 -27.50 6.75
C ASN A 29 -15.04 -27.62 5.79
N ARG A 30 -16.27 -27.45 6.31
CA ARG A 30 -17.52 -27.56 5.57
C ARG A 30 -18.11 -26.22 5.13
N GLU A 31 -17.51 -25.10 5.53
CA GLU A 31 -18.03 -23.76 5.28
C GLU A 31 -17.10 -22.98 4.33
N VAL A 32 -17.70 -22.06 3.57
CA VAL A 32 -16.99 -21.17 2.64
C VAL A 32 -17.28 -19.74 3.05
N ASP A 33 -16.25 -19.04 3.53
CA ASP A 33 -16.33 -17.65 3.95
C ASP A 33 -15.37 -16.77 3.14
N LYS A 34 -15.66 -15.47 3.09
CA LYS A 34 -14.76 -14.49 2.47
C LYS A 34 -13.74 -14.01 3.49
N GLU A 35 -12.46 -14.22 3.19
CA GLU A 35 -11.35 -13.77 4.04
C GLU A 35 -10.50 -12.74 3.31
N ALA A 36 -9.94 -11.78 4.07
CA ALA A 36 -9.04 -10.79 3.50
C ALA A 36 -7.62 -11.35 3.30
N PHE A 37 -7.10 -11.16 2.11
CA PHE A 37 -5.71 -11.38 1.74
C PHE A 37 -5.05 -10.04 1.53
N HIS A 38 -4.15 -9.69 2.44
CA HIS A 38 -3.36 -8.48 2.41
C HIS A 38 -2.12 -8.70 1.56
N VAL A 39 -1.94 -7.88 0.53
CA VAL A 39 -0.79 -7.91 -0.36
C VAL A 39 0.05 -6.67 -0.11
N ILE A 40 1.32 -6.89 0.22
CA ILE A 40 2.29 -5.81 0.42
C ILE A 40 3.27 -5.82 -0.74
N MET A 41 3.36 -4.71 -1.46
CA MET A 41 4.26 -4.53 -2.59
C MET A 41 5.22 -3.38 -2.32
N GLY A 42 6.52 -3.61 -2.52
CA GLY A 42 7.55 -2.59 -2.43
C GLY A 42 8.03 -2.16 -3.81
N VAL A 43 8.41 -0.89 -3.93
CA VAL A 43 9.15 -0.35 -5.08
C VAL A 43 10.56 -0.04 -4.61
N THR A 44 11.52 -0.77 -5.17
CA THR A 44 12.95 -0.62 -4.85
C THR A 44 13.52 0.68 -5.39
N LYS A 45 14.77 1.02 -5.00
CA LYS A 45 15.48 2.19 -5.53
C LYS A 45 15.69 2.13 -7.05
N ASP A 46 15.78 0.92 -7.60
CA ASP A 46 15.90 0.69 -9.04
C ASP A 46 14.52 0.72 -9.76
N LEU A 47 13.48 1.23 -9.11
CA LEU A 47 12.10 1.29 -9.61
C LEU A 47 11.47 -0.06 -9.95
N LYS A 48 12.07 -1.17 -9.49
CA LYS A 48 11.51 -2.51 -9.64
C LYS A 48 10.48 -2.76 -8.55
N ARG A 49 9.34 -3.32 -8.95
CA ARG A 49 8.27 -3.74 -8.04
C ARG A 49 8.53 -5.16 -7.57
N GLU A 50 8.33 -5.41 -6.28
CA GLU A 50 8.33 -6.77 -5.75
C GLU A 50 7.27 -6.95 -4.67
N ILE A 51 6.73 -8.17 -4.58
CA ILE A 51 5.85 -8.55 -3.48
C ILE A 51 6.72 -8.85 -2.25
N LEU A 52 6.43 -8.14 -1.16
CA LEU A 52 7.11 -8.27 0.12
C LEU A 52 6.46 -9.37 0.96
N GLY A 53 5.14 -9.50 0.89
CA GLY A 53 4.40 -10.54 1.60
C GLY A 53 2.93 -10.58 1.22
N ILE A 54 2.32 -11.75 1.46
CA ILE A 54 0.89 -11.98 1.36
C ILE A 54 0.44 -12.59 2.68
N TYR A 55 -0.54 -11.98 3.32
CA TYR A 55 -1.02 -12.36 4.64
C TYR A 55 -2.53 -12.60 4.61
N ASN A 56 -2.96 -13.71 5.21
CA ASN A 56 -4.37 -14.01 5.37
C ASN A 56 -4.78 -13.66 6.79
N TYR A 57 -5.56 -12.58 6.92
CA TYR A 57 -6.23 -12.20 8.15
C TYR A 57 -7.71 -12.09 7.83
N PRO A 58 -8.62 -12.83 8.50
CA PRO A 58 -10.02 -12.92 8.09
C PRO A 58 -10.73 -11.56 7.97
N SER A 59 -10.27 -10.55 8.70
CA SER A 59 -10.77 -9.19 8.61
C SER A 59 -9.66 -8.15 8.58
N GLU A 60 -9.93 -7.01 7.95
CA GLU A 60 -9.07 -5.84 8.06
C GLU A 60 -9.14 -5.26 9.48
N SER A 61 -8.12 -5.55 10.28
CA SER A 61 -8.02 -5.10 11.67
C SER A 61 -6.69 -4.37 11.90
N SER A 62 -6.68 -3.41 12.83
CA SER A 62 -5.45 -2.70 13.19
C SER A 62 -4.39 -3.66 13.76
N LEU A 63 -4.83 -4.73 14.44
CA LEU A 63 -3.93 -5.76 14.96
C LEU A 63 -3.29 -6.57 13.83
N GLY A 64 -4.07 -7.01 12.83
CA GLY A 64 -3.53 -7.71 11.67
C GLY A 64 -2.49 -6.87 10.92
N TYR A 65 -2.76 -5.58 10.69
CA TYR A 65 -1.78 -4.68 10.09
C TYR A 65 -0.52 -4.49 10.95
N LYS A 66 -0.65 -4.45 12.28
CA LYS A 66 0.49 -4.37 13.19
C LYS A 66 1.38 -5.60 13.08
N GLU A 67 0.81 -6.80 13.07
CA GLU A 67 1.56 -8.04 12.89
C GLU A 67 2.29 -8.09 11.54
N ILE A 68 1.63 -7.66 10.46
CA ILE A 68 2.26 -7.51 9.14
C ILE A 68 3.48 -6.58 9.23
N PHE A 69 3.33 -5.41 9.85
CA PHE A 69 4.43 -4.45 9.98
C PHE A 69 5.58 -4.94 10.84
N ILE A 70 5.30 -5.68 11.91
CA ILE A 70 6.31 -6.35 12.73
C ILE A 70 7.07 -7.38 11.91
N ASP A 71 6.38 -8.21 11.10
CA ASP A 71 7.05 -9.19 10.23
C ASP A 71 7.94 -8.52 9.18
N LEU A 72 7.45 -7.47 8.52
CA LEU A 72 8.27 -6.71 7.57
C LEU A 72 9.51 -6.13 8.25
N ARG A 73 9.38 -5.55 9.46
CA ARG A 73 10.52 -5.08 10.24
C ARG A 73 11.50 -6.22 10.54
N ARG A 74 11.00 -7.36 11.03
CA ARG A 74 11.82 -8.54 11.35
C ARG A 74 12.63 -9.00 10.15
N ARG A 75 12.04 -8.97 8.95
CA ARG A 75 12.68 -9.39 7.69
C ARG A 75 13.64 -8.38 7.10
N GLY A 76 13.72 -7.17 7.66
CA GLY A 76 14.75 -6.18 7.34
C GLY A 76 14.22 -4.83 6.87
N PHE A 77 12.93 -4.69 6.60
CA PHE A 77 12.34 -3.41 6.20
C PHE A 77 12.51 -2.37 7.33
N ARG A 78 12.88 -1.14 6.95
CA ARG A 78 13.13 -0.04 7.90
C ARG A 78 12.46 1.26 7.49
N LYS A 79 12.54 1.64 6.21
CA LYS A 79 12.14 2.99 5.77
C LYS A 79 11.51 2.96 4.38
N SER A 80 10.52 3.83 4.18
CA SER A 80 9.95 4.15 2.85
C SER A 80 9.70 5.65 2.72
N LEU A 81 9.77 6.21 1.51
CA LEU A 81 9.37 7.61 1.29
C LEU A 81 7.87 7.80 1.51
N LEU A 82 7.08 6.78 1.16
CA LEU A 82 5.63 6.83 1.24
C LEU A 82 5.05 5.42 1.36
N CYS A 83 4.03 5.30 2.21
CA CYS A 83 3.12 4.17 2.23
C CYS A 83 1.82 4.58 1.53
N ILE A 84 1.33 3.75 0.62
CA ILE A 84 0.13 3.99 -0.17
C ILE A 84 -0.84 2.86 0.12
N ALA A 85 -2.02 3.19 0.64
CA ALA A 85 -3.01 2.18 0.99
C ALA A 85 -4.45 2.68 0.79
N ASP A 86 -5.39 1.73 0.84
CA ASP A 86 -6.79 2.01 1.13
C ASP A 86 -7.06 1.92 2.65
N GLY A 87 -8.19 2.44 3.16
CA GLY A 87 -8.61 2.13 4.53
C GLY A 87 -7.80 2.82 5.65
N PHE A 88 -7.63 4.14 5.56
CA PHE A 88 -6.78 4.99 6.41
C PHE A 88 -6.74 4.65 7.90
N LYS A 89 -7.90 4.47 8.55
CA LYS A 89 -7.97 4.47 10.02
C LYS A 89 -7.23 3.28 10.64
N ARG A 90 -7.34 2.10 10.04
CA ARG A 90 -6.79 0.85 10.62
C ARG A 90 -5.28 0.75 10.38
N ILE A 91 -4.85 1.10 9.17
CA ILE A 91 -3.44 1.08 8.77
C ILE A 91 -2.66 2.21 9.43
N LYS A 92 -3.22 3.43 9.51
CA LYS A 92 -2.51 4.61 10.04
C LYS A 92 -1.99 4.38 11.46
N LYS A 93 -2.82 3.81 12.34
CA LYS A 93 -2.40 3.54 13.73
C LYS A 93 -1.22 2.58 13.78
N ALA A 94 -1.35 1.42 13.13
CA ALA A 94 -0.30 0.41 13.11
C ALA A 94 0.99 0.91 12.42
N LEU A 95 0.85 1.69 11.33
CA LEU A 95 2.00 2.27 10.62
C LEU A 95 2.71 3.33 11.47
N GLN A 96 1.98 4.16 12.22
CA GLN A 96 2.60 5.17 13.09
C GLN A 96 3.31 4.54 14.30
N GLU A 97 2.76 3.46 14.85
CA GLU A 97 3.40 2.70 15.94
C GLU A 97 4.69 2.03 15.45
N GLU A 98 4.66 1.39 14.28
CA GLU A 98 5.78 0.60 13.80
C GLU A 98 6.78 1.41 12.92
N PHE A 99 6.32 2.42 12.20
CA PHE A 99 7.16 3.19 11.28
C PHE A 99 6.79 4.68 11.31
N PRO A 100 7.05 5.38 12.43
CA PRO A 100 6.60 6.77 12.64
C PRO A 100 7.10 7.76 11.58
N GLY A 101 8.22 7.47 10.92
CA GLY A 101 8.79 8.31 9.86
C GLY A 101 8.23 8.08 8.45
N ILE A 102 7.30 7.14 8.26
CA ILE A 102 6.74 6.82 6.93
C ILE A 102 5.39 7.53 6.77
N PRO A 103 5.27 8.50 5.86
CA PRO A 103 3.97 9.14 5.60
C PRO A 103 3.01 8.16 4.90
N LEU A 104 1.72 8.30 5.20
CA LEU A 104 0.65 7.50 4.61
C LEU A 104 -0.20 8.36 3.65
N GLN A 105 -0.36 7.88 2.42
CA GLN A 105 -1.20 8.49 1.39
C GLN A 105 -2.30 7.53 0.90
N THR A 106 -3.44 8.08 0.50
CA THR A 106 -4.53 7.33 -0.11
C THR A 106 -4.16 6.97 -1.53
N CYS A 107 -4.38 5.71 -1.89
CA CYS A 107 -4.30 5.30 -3.27
C CYS A 107 -5.26 6.15 -4.13
N LEU A 108 -4.72 6.75 -5.20
CA LEU A 108 -5.47 7.65 -6.09
C LEU A 108 -6.67 6.94 -6.74
N PHE A 109 -6.58 5.63 -6.97
CA PHE A 109 -7.70 4.83 -7.47
C PHE A 109 -8.91 4.91 -6.52
N TYR A 110 -8.71 4.66 -5.22
CA TYR A 110 -9.78 4.76 -4.23
C TYR A 110 -10.25 6.19 -4.02
N LYS A 111 -9.34 7.17 -4.11
CA LYS A 111 -9.70 8.59 -4.11
C LYS A 111 -10.66 8.91 -5.27
N LEU A 112 -10.33 8.47 -6.49
CA LEU A 112 -11.16 8.63 -7.67
C LEU A 112 -12.49 7.89 -7.56
N LYS A 113 -12.49 6.66 -7.05
CA LYS A 113 -13.72 5.88 -6.81
C LYS A 113 -14.67 6.60 -5.85
N ASN A 114 -14.14 7.16 -4.77
CA ASN A 114 -14.91 7.95 -3.80
C ASN A 114 -15.42 9.29 -4.37
N LEU A 115 -14.71 9.87 -5.32
CA LEU A 115 -15.13 11.10 -5.99
C LEU A 115 -16.18 10.82 -7.07
N LYS A 116 -16.07 9.69 -7.78
CA LYS A 116 -17.02 9.26 -8.81
C LYS A 116 -18.45 9.15 -8.28
N SER A 117 -18.64 8.68 -7.05
CA SER A 117 -19.98 8.61 -6.43
C SER A 117 -20.59 9.97 -6.07
N ARG A 118 -19.80 11.05 -6.11
CA ARG A 118 -20.21 12.41 -5.75
C ARG A 118 -20.39 13.32 -6.97
N ILE A 119 -20.06 12.84 -8.17
CA ILE A 119 -20.06 13.61 -9.41
C ILE A 119 -21.13 13.06 -10.34
N ARG A 120 -21.87 13.94 -11.01
CA ARG A 120 -22.84 13.54 -12.03
C ARG A 120 -22.15 12.79 -13.17
N SER A 121 -22.77 11.71 -13.65
CA SER A 121 -22.18 10.82 -14.66
C SER A 121 -21.73 11.56 -15.94
N ASN A 122 -22.52 12.53 -16.39
CA ASN A 122 -22.23 13.36 -17.58
C ASN A 122 -21.04 14.33 -17.40
N LYS A 123 -20.62 14.62 -16.17
CA LYS A 123 -19.49 15.51 -15.85
C LYS A 123 -18.22 14.76 -15.45
N TRP A 124 -18.25 13.43 -15.42
CA TRP A 124 -17.13 12.60 -14.96
C TRP A 124 -15.87 12.75 -15.83
N GLN A 125 -16.02 12.82 -17.15
CA GLN A 125 -14.87 12.93 -18.06
C GLN A 125 -14.16 14.29 -17.95
N GLU A 126 -14.93 15.37 -17.87
CA GLU A 126 -14.43 16.73 -17.63
C GLU A 126 -13.64 16.77 -16.32
N PHE A 127 -14.23 16.27 -15.23
CA PHE A 127 -13.57 16.17 -13.93
C PHE A 127 -12.27 15.35 -13.97
N LEU A 128 -12.27 14.20 -14.65
CA LEU A 128 -11.07 13.36 -14.74
C LEU A 128 -9.92 14.07 -15.44
N SER A 129 -10.21 14.80 -16.53
CA SER A 129 -9.21 15.60 -17.24
C SER A 129 -8.58 16.64 -16.30
N ASP A 130 -9.42 17.39 -15.59
CA ASP A 130 -8.97 18.40 -14.63
C ASP A 130 -8.17 17.78 -13.49
N PHE A 131 -8.65 16.67 -12.93
CA PHE A 131 -7.96 15.94 -11.86
C PHE A 131 -6.57 15.49 -12.30
N HIS A 132 -6.43 14.92 -13.50
CA HIS A 132 -5.14 14.50 -14.02
C HIS A 132 -4.20 15.68 -14.33
N SER A 133 -4.73 16.85 -14.69
CA SER A 133 -3.93 18.05 -14.94
C SER A 133 -3.16 18.51 -13.70
N VAL A 134 -3.70 18.30 -12.49
CA VAL A 134 -3.04 18.62 -11.21
C VAL A 134 -1.73 17.85 -11.04
N PHE A 135 -1.68 16.60 -11.49
CA PHE A 135 -0.49 15.74 -11.38
C PHE A 135 0.49 15.91 -12.54
N LYS A 136 0.13 16.66 -13.58
CA LYS A 136 0.99 16.96 -14.72
C LYS A 136 1.90 18.16 -14.49
N LYS A 137 1.66 18.98 -13.46
CA LYS A 137 2.53 20.12 -13.13
C LYS A 137 3.70 19.68 -12.25
N GLU A 138 4.90 19.95 -12.78
CA GLU A 138 6.24 19.78 -12.18
C GLU A 138 6.81 18.35 -12.29
N GLU A 139 7.32 18.13 -13.50
CA GLU A 139 8.04 16.97 -14.03
C GLU A 139 9.17 16.51 -13.10
N THR A 140 9.27 15.18 -12.92
CA THR A 140 10.45 14.31 -12.68
C THR A 140 11.59 14.80 -11.78
N ILE A 141 12.07 16.03 -11.95
CA ILE A 141 13.08 16.75 -11.17
C ILE A 141 12.71 16.79 -9.69
N ILE A 142 11.46 17.05 -9.28
CA ILE A 142 11.10 17.11 -7.84
C ILE A 142 11.18 15.73 -7.20
N ILE A 143 10.74 14.69 -7.91
CA ILE A 143 10.80 13.31 -7.45
C ILE A 143 12.27 12.87 -7.35
N GLN A 144 13.07 13.11 -8.40
CA GLN A 144 14.52 12.85 -8.40
C GLN A 144 15.27 13.64 -7.31
N LYS A 145 14.90 14.89 -7.06
CA LYS A 145 15.51 15.75 -6.03
C LYS A 145 15.12 15.30 -4.62
N LYS A 146 13.85 14.94 -4.38
CA LYS A 146 13.43 14.30 -3.11
C LYS A 146 14.08 12.92 -2.92
N MET A 147 14.30 12.17 -4.00
CA MET A 147 15.04 10.90 -3.99
C MET A 147 16.54 11.11 -3.71
N SER A 148 17.14 12.21 -4.19
CA SER A 148 18.55 12.55 -3.96
C SER A 148 18.81 13.04 -2.53
N TYR A 149 17.86 13.75 -1.90
CA TYR A 149 17.93 14.12 -0.47
C TYR A 149 17.76 12.92 0.48
N TRP A 150 17.43 11.73 -0.05
CA TRP A 150 17.19 10.52 0.73
C TRP A 150 18.32 9.49 0.62
N ASN A 151 19.37 9.81 -0.17
CA ASN A 151 20.67 9.14 -0.15
C ASN A 151 21.61 9.91 0.80
#